data_AF-A0A9N7VLZ1-F1
#
_entry.id   AF-A0A9N7VLZ1-F1
#
_cell.length_a   1.000
_cell.length_b   1.000
_cell.length_c   1.000
_cell.angle_alpha   90.00
_cell.angle_beta   90.00
_cell.angle_gamma   90.00
#
_symmetry.space_group_name_H-M   'P 1'
#
loop_
_entity.id
_entity.type
_entity.pdbx_description
1 polymer ?
#
loop_
_entity_poly.entity_id
_entity_poly.type
_entity_poly.pdbx_seq_one_letter_code
_entity_poly.pdbx_strand_id
1 'polypeptide(L)'
;MSCDHRYPFPQVFLVDGGGGPVDPAQPPSLVPCWTSPPVQERARSRGRSGGFMRVSPCLTLVVLLLFLLVFAALGFEAYQIYKMKTELRQMKQGEPVTESNMVQKQIGLYGPELHDKDKDDRPAAHVIGQIQRETFHKTLRWEPKGGRAFLSGGVTYQIEDGSLRVNESGFYHVCSRVELIFKSCSSTASFVHSVFVRRVGHPSPITLMEAHRDGLCPQQLDHPWTSDSFLASALKLQKYDRVFVNVSQPRYLSHEHYANFFGLYKI
;
A
#
# COMPACT_ATOMS: atom_id res chain seq x y z
N MET A 1 -18.73 -8.07 -42.98
CA MET A 1 -18.96 -7.57 -41.61
C MET A 1 -20.18 -8.27 -41.04
N SER A 2 -20.09 -8.80 -39.82
CA SER A 2 -21.26 -9.14 -38.99
C SER A 2 -20.75 -9.32 -37.55
N CYS A 3 -21.33 -8.60 -36.60
CA CYS A 3 -20.91 -8.63 -35.19
C CYS A 3 -22.07 -9.17 -34.36
N ASP A 4 -21.98 -10.43 -33.91
CA ASP A 4 -23.04 -11.09 -33.13
C ASP A 4 -22.71 -11.02 -31.63
N HIS A 5 -23.16 -9.96 -30.95
CA HIS A 5 -22.94 -9.75 -29.51
C HIS A 5 -24.05 -10.39 -28.68
N ARG A 6 -23.80 -11.62 -28.18
CA ARG A 6 -24.72 -12.33 -27.27
C ARG A 6 -24.29 -12.20 -25.81
N TYR A 7 -24.77 -11.17 -25.12
CA TYR A 7 -24.76 -11.12 -23.67
C TYR A 7 -26.07 -11.67 -23.11
N PRO A 8 -26.08 -12.72 -22.27
CA PRO A 8 -27.29 -13.22 -21.64
C PRO A 8 -27.69 -12.32 -20.46
N PHE A 9 -28.88 -11.72 -20.54
CA PHE A 9 -29.53 -11.10 -19.37
C PHE A 9 -30.06 -12.20 -18.43
N PRO A 10 -30.00 -12.00 -17.10
CA PRO A 10 -30.53 -12.96 -16.13
C PRO A 10 -32.06 -13.00 -16.18
N GLN A 11 -32.63 -14.21 -16.14
CA GLN A 11 -34.08 -14.41 -16.08
C GLN A 11 -34.58 -14.17 -14.65
N VAL A 12 -35.54 -13.26 -14.50
CA VAL A 12 -36.28 -13.03 -13.24
C VAL A 12 -37.61 -13.77 -13.35
N PHE A 13 -37.79 -14.80 -12.53
CA PHE A 13 -39.03 -15.57 -12.48
C PHE A 13 -40.09 -14.81 -11.66
N LEU A 14 -41.04 -14.17 -12.35
CA LEU A 14 -42.30 -13.75 -11.77
C LEU A 14 -43.23 -14.96 -11.71
N VAL A 15 -43.63 -15.34 -10.49
CA VAL A 15 -44.71 -16.29 -10.25
C VAL A 15 -46.02 -15.53 -10.38
N ASP A 16 -46.89 -15.98 -11.29
CA ASP A 16 -48.30 -15.60 -11.31
C ASP A 16 -49.15 -16.85 -11.48
N GLY A 17 -50.39 -16.82 -11.01
CA GLY A 17 -51.20 -18.03 -10.81
C GLY A 17 -52.66 -17.87 -11.18
N GLY A 18 -53.27 -18.98 -11.61
CA GLY A 18 -54.72 -19.13 -11.64
C GLY A 18 -55.43 -18.79 -12.96
N GLY A 19 -55.50 -19.79 -13.84
CA GLY A 19 -56.82 -20.30 -14.26
C GLY A 19 -57.68 -19.49 -15.25
N GLY A 20 -57.55 -19.84 -16.53
CA GLY A 20 -58.72 -20.04 -17.41
C GLY A 20 -59.06 -18.93 -18.42
N PRO A 21 -59.78 -19.25 -19.51
CA PRO A 21 -60.13 -18.28 -20.56
C PRO A 21 -61.39 -17.47 -20.24
N VAL A 22 -61.52 -16.30 -20.89
CA VAL A 22 -62.68 -15.40 -20.85
C VAL A 22 -63.61 -15.66 -22.04
N ASP A 23 -64.92 -15.49 -21.84
CA ASP A 23 -65.94 -15.45 -22.90
C ASP A 23 -66.97 -14.30 -22.59
N PRO A 24 -67.53 -13.55 -23.56
CA PRO A 24 -68.11 -12.23 -23.29
C PRO A 24 -69.64 -12.09 -23.45
N ALA A 25 -70.33 -11.49 -22.47
CA ALA A 25 -71.75 -11.08 -22.61
C ALA A 25 -72.22 -9.93 -21.69
N GLN A 26 -72.45 -8.75 -22.29
CA GLN A 26 -73.37 -7.66 -21.83
C GLN A 26 -73.06 -6.98 -20.45
N PRO A 27 -73.85 -5.97 -20.01
CA PRO A 27 -73.76 -4.58 -20.50
C PRO A 27 -73.46 -3.54 -19.38
N PRO A 28 -73.07 -2.30 -19.72
CA PRO A 28 -72.63 -1.31 -18.73
C PRO A 28 -73.78 -0.65 -17.94
N SER A 29 -73.56 -0.39 -16.65
CA SER A 29 -74.45 0.39 -15.77
C SER A 29 -74.04 1.88 -15.71
N LEU A 30 -75.03 2.76 -15.49
CA LEU A 30 -74.91 4.21 -15.64
C LEU A 30 -74.70 4.97 -14.32
N VAL A 31 -74.17 6.20 -14.45
CA VAL A 31 -73.83 7.13 -13.35
C VAL A 31 -74.92 8.20 -13.17
N PRO A 32 -75.28 8.60 -11.93
CA PRO A 32 -75.90 9.90 -11.62
C PRO A 32 -74.81 10.92 -11.20
N CYS A 33 -74.71 12.16 -11.70
CA CYS A 33 -75.68 13.30 -11.69
C CYS A 33 -76.06 13.69 -10.24
N TRP A 34 -76.22 14.95 -9.80
CA TRP A 34 -76.79 16.21 -10.35
C TRP A 34 -76.13 17.45 -9.64
N THR A 35 -76.18 18.75 -10.03
CA THR A 35 -76.46 19.51 -11.30
C THR A 35 -75.96 20.98 -11.20
N SER A 36 -75.81 21.62 -12.36
CA SER A 36 -75.92 23.04 -12.78
C SER A 36 -76.65 24.10 -11.88
N PRO A 37 -76.51 25.44 -12.13
CA PRO A 37 -75.40 26.23 -12.70
C PRO A 37 -75.07 27.55 -11.87
N PRO A 38 -75.01 28.85 -12.34
CA PRO A 38 -73.95 29.77 -11.83
C PRO A 38 -74.40 31.17 -11.28
N VAL A 39 -73.44 31.93 -10.69
CA VAL A 39 -73.25 33.42 -10.75
C VAL A 39 -74.45 34.35 -10.39
N GLN A 40 -74.39 35.33 -9.46
CA GLN A 40 -73.42 36.45 -9.34
C GLN A 40 -73.59 37.26 -8.02
N GLU A 41 -72.50 37.85 -7.48
CA GLU A 41 -72.48 39.04 -6.58
C GLU A 41 -73.27 38.98 -5.24
N ARG A 42 -73.17 39.87 -4.22
CA ARG A 42 -72.45 41.14 -3.87
C ARG A 42 -72.39 41.19 -2.31
N ALA A 43 -71.53 41.91 -1.58
CA ALA A 43 -70.18 42.48 -1.74
C ALA A 43 -69.74 43.09 -0.37
N ARG A 44 -68.47 43.58 -0.25
CA ARG A 44 -67.86 44.29 0.93
C ARG A 44 -67.45 43.39 2.13
N SER A 45 -66.36 43.65 2.87
CA SER A 45 -65.29 44.66 2.72
C SER A 45 -63.94 44.29 3.39
N ARG A 46 -62.85 44.45 2.61
CA ARG A 46 -61.55 45.07 2.98
C ARG A 46 -60.92 44.73 4.36
N GLY A 47 -59.98 43.77 4.37
CA GLY A 47 -58.99 43.57 5.43
C GLY A 47 -57.65 43.07 4.86
N ARG A 48 -56.51 43.59 5.33
CA ARG A 48 -55.15 43.21 4.88
C ARG A 48 -54.49 42.28 5.90
N SER A 49 -54.13 41.06 5.47
CA SER A 49 -52.85 40.40 5.80
C SER A 49 -52.71 39.08 5.03
N GLY A 50 -51.56 38.84 4.40
CA GLY A 50 -51.26 37.54 3.80
C GLY A 50 -50.84 36.54 4.88
N GLY A 51 -51.60 35.47 5.05
CA GLY A 51 -51.32 34.45 6.06
C GLY A 51 -50.13 33.56 5.67
N PHE A 52 -49.07 33.59 6.47
CA PHE A 52 -47.99 32.59 6.41
C PHE A 52 -48.55 31.21 6.79
N MET A 53 -47.99 30.12 6.24
CA MET A 53 -48.47 28.76 6.54
C MET A 53 -48.37 28.44 8.04
N ARG A 54 -49.47 27.98 8.65
CA ARG A 54 -49.47 27.40 9.99
C ARG A 54 -48.75 26.05 9.97
N VAL A 55 -47.45 26.05 10.24
CA VAL A 55 -46.71 24.83 10.60
C VAL A 55 -47.26 24.31 11.92
N SER A 56 -47.44 22.99 12.04
CA SER A 56 -47.94 22.37 13.28
C SER A 56 -47.00 22.66 14.46
N PRO A 57 -47.49 23.12 15.63
CA PRO A 57 -46.65 23.36 16.81
C PRO A 57 -45.84 22.14 17.25
N CYS A 58 -46.40 20.94 17.07
CA CYS A 58 -45.71 19.68 17.32
C CYS A 58 -44.53 19.48 16.35
N LEU A 59 -44.73 19.74 15.06
CA LEU A 59 -43.67 19.62 14.04
C LEU A 59 -42.54 20.63 14.29
N THR A 60 -42.88 21.88 14.64
CA THR A 60 -41.85 22.88 15.00
C THR A 60 -41.07 22.47 16.25
N LEU A 61 -41.70 21.82 17.23
CA LEU A 61 -41.05 21.37 18.46
C LEU A 61 -40.15 20.14 18.21
N VAL A 62 -40.58 19.19 17.38
CA VAL A 62 -39.74 18.07 16.93
C VAL A 62 -38.52 18.57 16.14
N VAL A 63 -38.72 19.50 15.22
CA VAL A 63 -37.61 20.11 14.46
C VAL A 63 -36.64 20.87 15.38
N LEU A 64 -37.14 21.62 16.38
CA LEU A 64 -36.31 22.26 17.39
C LEU A 64 -35.46 21.25 18.18
N LEU A 65 -36.06 20.14 18.63
CA LEU A 65 -35.35 19.08 19.35
C LEU A 65 -34.26 18.43 18.49
N LEU A 66 -34.52 18.19 17.19
CA LEU A 66 -33.51 17.67 16.26
C LEU A 66 -32.34 18.66 16.09
N PHE A 67 -32.61 19.97 15.95
CA PHE A 67 -31.55 20.98 15.94
C PHE A 67 -30.76 21.02 17.26
N LEU A 68 -31.42 20.94 18.41
CA LEU A 68 -30.75 20.90 19.72
C LEU A 68 -29.84 19.68 19.87
N LEU A 69 -30.25 18.50 19.38
CA LEU A 69 -29.41 17.30 19.35
C LEU A 69 -28.17 17.47 18.44
N VAL A 70 -28.35 18.06 17.26
CA VAL A 70 -27.23 18.37 16.34
C VAL A 70 -26.26 19.37 16.97
N PHE A 71 -26.76 20.45 17.57
CA PHE A 71 -25.90 21.44 18.26
C PHE A 71 -25.23 20.85 19.51
N ALA A 72 -25.87 19.93 20.24
CA ALA A 72 -25.25 19.24 21.36
C ALA A 72 -24.11 18.32 20.91
N ALA A 73 -24.28 17.55 19.82
CA ALA A 73 -23.23 16.72 19.24
C ALA A 73 -22.05 17.55 18.75
N LEU A 74 -22.30 18.57 17.91
CA LEU A 74 -21.28 19.48 17.41
C LEU A 74 -20.56 20.25 18.54
N GLY A 75 -21.30 20.64 19.59
CA GLY A 75 -20.74 21.30 20.77
C GLY A 75 -19.85 20.37 21.59
N PHE A 76 -20.21 19.09 21.73
CA PHE A 76 -19.41 18.08 22.41
C PHE A 76 -18.13 17.73 21.63
N GLU A 77 -18.21 17.57 20.30
CA GLU A 77 -17.06 17.39 19.43
C GLU A 77 -16.12 18.61 19.47
N ALA A 78 -16.66 19.81 19.34
CA ALA A 78 -15.90 21.06 19.46
C ALA A 78 -15.22 21.20 20.84
N TYR A 79 -15.90 20.79 21.92
CA TYR A 79 -15.33 20.77 23.27
C TYR A 79 -14.19 19.75 23.41
N GLN A 80 -14.32 18.53 22.87
CA GLN A 80 -13.23 17.55 22.87
C GLN A 80 -12.03 18.03 22.05
N ILE A 81 -12.27 18.60 20.87
CA ILE A 81 -11.21 19.21 20.03
C ILE A 81 -10.56 20.39 20.75
N TYR A 82 -11.34 21.23 21.44
CA TYR A 82 -10.82 22.35 22.23
C TYR A 82 -9.97 21.87 23.41
N LYS A 83 -10.43 20.85 24.15
CA LYS A 83 -9.66 20.25 25.25
C LYS A 83 -8.34 19.71 24.72
N MET A 84 -8.36 18.86 23.67
CA MET A 84 -7.14 18.33 23.06
C MET A 84 -6.18 19.45 22.57
N LYS A 85 -6.69 20.52 21.94
CA LYS A 85 -5.91 21.70 21.55
C LYS A 85 -5.43 22.57 22.72
N THR A 86 -5.90 22.32 23.93
CA THR A 86 -5.48 23.00 25.17
C THR A 86 -4.40 22.18 25.87
N GLU A 87 -4.59 20.86 26.03
CA GLU A 87 -3.54 19.92 26.46
C GLU A 87 -2.27 20.07 25.58
N LEU A 88 -2.44 20.04 24.25
CA LEU A 88 -1.36 20.24 23.27
C LEU A 88 -0.68 21.60 23.40
N ARG A 89 -1.38 22.66 23.83
CA ARG A 89 -0.78 23.99 24.04
C ARG A 89 -0.05 24.09 25.36
N GLN A 90 -0.53 23.46 26.42
CA GLN A 90 0.20 23.36 27.69
C GLN A 90 1.50 22.57 27.50
N MET A 91 1.47 21.48 26.72
CA MET A 91 2.68 20.74 26.32
C MET A 91 3.62 21.61 25.45
N LYS A 92 3.10 22.27 24.40
CA LYS A 92 3.89 23.14 23.49
C LYS A 92 4.38 24.45 24.12
N GLN A 93 3.94 24.81 25.32
CA GLN A 93 4.50 25.92 26.11
C GLN A 93 5.61 25.48 27.08
N GLY A 94 5.88 24.17 27.20
CA GLY A 94 7.05 23.65 27.93
C GLY A 94 8.33 23.58 27.09
N GLU A 95 8.22 23.47 25.75
CA GLU A 95 9.37 23.21 24.86
C GLU A 95 9.16 23.78 23.44
N PRO A 96 10.11 24.56 22.87
CA PRO A 96 9.96 25.22 21.57
C PRO A 96 10.68 24.49 20.42
N VAL A 97 10.09 23.41 19.86
CA VAL A 97 10.66 22.69 18.70
C VAL A 97 9.64 22.49 17.56
N THR A 98 10.15 22.50 16.32
CA THR A 98 9.42 22.51 15.04
C THR A 98 8.70 21.19 14.72
N GLU A 99 7.62 21.30 13.93
CA GLU A 99 6.73 20.20 13.53
C GLU A 99 7.35 19.29 12.46
N SER A 100 7.44 17.98 12.71
CA SER A 100 7.60 16.92 11.67
C SER A 100 7.30 15.47 12.14
N ASN A 101 6.87 15.23 13.39
CA ASN A 101 6.82 13.88 13.98
C ASN A 101 5.39 13.35 14.26
N MET A 102 4.58 13.12 13.21
CA MET A 102 3.24 12.51 13.34
C MET A 102 2.99 11.30 12.40
N VAL A 103 4.02 10.51 12.08
CA VAL A 103 3.87 9.17 11.46
C VAL A 103 4.70 8.08 12.18
N GLN A 104 5.19 8.34 13.40
CA GLN A 104 6.08 7.43 14.13
C GLN A 104 5.46 6.91 15.44
N LYS A 105 4.39 6.09 15.34
CA LYS A 105 3.75 5.49 16.52
C LYS A 105 3.16 4.09 16.34
N GLN A 106 3.86 3.18 15.62
CA GLN A 106 3.48 1.75 15.59
C GLN A 106 4.66 0.75 15.58
N ILE A 107 5.90 1.19 15.83
CA ILE A 107 7.03 0.30 16.16
C ILE A 107 7.69 0.83 17.44
N GLY A 108 7.98 -0.06 18.39
CA GLY A 108 8.51 0.31 19.70
C GLY A 108 9.88 0.97 19.61
N LEU A 109 10.03 2.13 20.23
CA LEU A 109 11.28 2.89 20.26
C LEU A 109 11.77 3.01 21.70
N TYR A 110 12.96 2.48 21.99
CA TYR A 110 13.77 3.04 23.06
C TYR A 110 14.11 4.49 22.68
N GLY A 111 13.97 5.43 23.61
CA GLY A 111 14.27 6.84 23.34
C GLY A 111 15.75 7.02 23.00
N PRO A 112 16.11 7.57 21.82
CA PRO A 112 17.50 7.86 21.51
C PRO A 112 17.94 9.12 22.23
N GLU A 113 18.97 9.02 23.07
CA GLU A 113 19.75 10.20 23.46
C GLU A 113 20.43 10.75 22.19
N LEU A 114 19.96 11.90 21.71
CA LEU A 114 20.41 12.48 20.43
C LEU A 114 21.78 13.15 20.56
N HIS A 115 22.83 12.33 20.72
CA HIS A 115 24.18 12.76 20.43
C HIS A 115 24.37 12.84 18.90
N ASP A 116 23.91 13.94 18.31
CA ASP A 116 23.66 14.12 16.87
C ASP A 116 24.93 14.18 15.97
N LYS A 117 26.06 13.67 16.48
CA LYS A 117 27.32 13.45 15.76
C LYS A 117 27.53 12.00 15.31
N ASP A 118 26.73 11.06 15.79
CA ASP A 118 27.00 9.61 15.68
C ASP A 118 26.24 8.91 14.52
N LYS A 119 25.30 9.61 13.87
CA LYS A 119 24.39 9.00 12.87
C LYS A 119 25.05 8.65 11.53
N ASP A 120 26.09 9.37 11.13
CA ASP A 120 26.69 9.27 9.78
C ASP A 120 27.89 8.29 9.71
N ASP A 121 28.33 7.78 10.87
CA ASP A 121 29.45 6.83 11.02
C ASP A 121 28.98 5.40 11.41
N ARG A 122 27.66 5.13 11.38
CA ARG A 122 27.11 3.78 11.60
C ARG A 122 27.48 2.86 10.43
N PRO A 123 28.19 1.73 10.63
CA PRO A 123 28.65 0.87 9.53
C PRO A 123 27.49 0.36 8.66
N ALA A 124 27.39 0.89 7.44
CA ALA A 124 26.28 0.65 6.53
C ALA A 124 26.69 0.73 5.05
N ALA A 125 26.01 -0.01 4.19
CA ALA A 125 26.19 0.00 2.75
C ALA A 125 24.94 -0.45 2.01
N HIS A 126 24.70 0.16 0.84
CA HIS A 126 23.75 -0.30 -0.16
C HIS A 126 24.41 -0.16 -1.53
N VAL A 127 24.43 -1.23 -2.32
CA VAL A 127 25.07 -1.27 -3.64
C VAL A 127 24.10 -1.87 -4.65
N ILE A 128 23.98 -1.26 -5.83
CA ILE A 128 22.96 -1.59 -6.83
C ILE A 128 23.55 -2.43 -7.98
N GLY A 129 22.74 -3.20 -8.70
CA GLY A 129 23.22 -4.12 -9.74
C GLY A 129 24.05 -3.40 -10.83
N GLN A 130 25.27 -3.88 -11.08
CA GLN A 130 26.12 -3.30 -12.12
C GLN A 130 25.82 -3.94 -13.49
N ILE A 131 25.60 -3.12 -14.51
CA ILE A 131 25.29 -3.58 -15.88
C ILE A 131 26.57 -4.03 -16.61
N GLN A 132 27.16 -5.13 -16.15
CA GLN A 132 28.20 -5.85 -16.91
C GLN A 132 27.53 -6.95 -17.73
N ARG A 133 27.61 -6.87 -19.07
CA ARG A 133 26.95 -7.81 -19.99
C ARG A 133 27.82 -8.99 -20.42
N GLU A 134 29.14 -8.89 -20.23
CA GLU A 134 30.12 -9.75 -20.93
C GLU A 134 31.04 -10.55 -19.98
N THR A 135 31.10 -10.23 -18.69
CA THR A 135 32.02 -10.88 -17.74
C THR A 135 31.29 -11.47 -16.52
N PHE A 136 30.98 -12.77 -16.60
CA PHE A 136 30.39 -13.52 -15.48
C PHE A 136 31.47 -13.98 -14.49
N HIS A 137 31.71 -13.16 -13.46
CA HIS A 137 32.56 -13.54 -12.32
C HIS A 137 31.86 -14.58 -11.41
N LYS A 138 32.64 -15.26 -10.55
CA LYS A 138 32.13 -16.23 -9.56
C LYS A 138 31.27 -15.63 -8.42
N THR A 139 30.99 -14.33 -8.49
CA THR A 139 30.35 -13.47 -7.48
C THR A 139 29.74 -12.27 -8.19
N LEU A 140 28.62 -11.75 -7.69
CA LEU A 140 27.94 -10.62 -8.32
C LEU A 140 28.69 -9.30 -8.15
N ARG A 141 28.55 -8.44 -9.16
CA ARG A 141 29.18 -7.11 -9.24
C ARG A 141 28.13 -6.02 -9.06
N TRP A 142 28.55 -4.95 -8.41
CA TRP A 142 27.66 -3.94 -7.87
C TRP A 142 28.26 -2.56 -8.11
N GLU A 143 27.42 -1.58 -8.35
CA GLU A 143 27.75 -0.17 -8.39
C GLU A 143 27.70 0.38 -6.95
N PRO A 144 28.84 0.84 -6.37
CA PRO A 144 28.92 1.24 -4.96
C PRO A 144 28.70 2.73 -4.68
N LYS A 145 28.59 3.58 -5.71
CA LYS A 145 28.47 5.05 -5.58
C LYS A 145 27.41 5.69 -6.48
N GLY A 146 27.01 5.03 -7.55
CA GLY A 146 26.03 5.54 -8.51
C GLY A 146 24.58 5.44 -8.04
N GLY A 147 23.76 6.40 -8.46
CA GLY A 147 22.30 6.39 -8.25
C GLY A 147 21.90 6.52 -6.77
N ARG A 148 21.50 5.40 -6.16
CA ARG A 148 21.14 5.31 -4.72
C ARG A 148 22.12 4.45 -3.91
N ALA A 149 23.23 4.05 -4.50
CA ALA A 149 24.27 3.30 -3.78
C ALA A 149 25.07 4.21 -2.84
N PHE A 150 25.46 3.68 -1.68
CA PHE A 150 26.27 4.38 -0.69
C PHE A 150 27.11 3.40 0.16
N LEU A 151 28.17 3.95 0.77
CA LEU A 151 29.01 3.31 1.78
C LEU A 151 29.20 4.31 2.94
N SER A 152 29.02 3.87 4.19
CA SER A 152 29.11 4.68 5.41
C SER A 152 29.69 3.86 6.58
N GLY A 153 30.18 4.53 7.61
CA GLY A 153 30.73 3.92 8.82
C GLY A 153 31.84 2.91 8.56
N GLY A 154 32.74 3.21 7.62
CA GLY A 154 33.91 2.37 7.31
C GLY A 154 33.64 1.05 6.58
N VAL A 155 32.41 0.75 6.15
CA VAL A 155 32.14 -0.39 5.24
C VAL A 155 32.79 -0.13 3.89
N THR A 156 33.55 -1.09 3.34
CA THR A 156 34.34 -0.89 2.11
C THR A 156 34.00 -1.91 1.01
N TYR A 157 33.59 -1.42 -0.17
CA TYR A 157 33.40 -2.26 -1.36
C TYR A 157 34.74 -2.67 -1.98
N GLN A 158 34.88 -3.95 -2.32
CA GLN A 158 36.07 -4.54 -2.92
C GLN A 158 35.85 -4.73 -4.43
N ILE A 159 36.33 -3.79 -5.25
CA ILE A 159 36.13 -3.79 -6.71
C ILE A 159 36.66 -5.07 -7.37
N GLU A 160 37.72 -5.69 -6.82
CA GLU A 160 38.33 -6.90 -7.37
C GLU A 160 37.41 -8.14 -7.35
N ASP A 161 36.59 -8.32 -6.30
CA ASP A 161 35.75 -9.53 -6.13
C ASP A 161 34.29 -9.29 -5.71
N GLY A 162 33.84 -8.03 -5.68
CA GLY A 162 32.45 -7.65 -5.46
C GLY A 162 31.97 -7.70 -4.01
N SER A 163 32.86 -7.94 -3.04
CA SER A 163 32.47 -8.03 -1.63
C SER A 163 32.24 -6.68 -0.95
N LEU A 164 31.30 -6.66 0.00
CA LEU A 164 31.26 -5.65 1.05
C LEU A 164 32.09 -6.14 2.24
N ARG A 165 33.12 -5.39 2.64
CA ARG A 165 33.98 -5.71 3.78
C ARG A 165 33.64 -4.81 4.96
N VAL A 166 33.28 -5.41 6.09
CA VAL A 166 33.01 -4.67 7.33
C VAL A 166 34.29 -4.32 8.08
N ASN A 167 34.32 -3.14 8.70
CA ASN A 167 35.39 -2.61 9.55
C ASN A 167 35.29 -3.06 11.02
N GLU A 168 34.15 -3.63 11.43
CA GLU A 168 33.84 -3.94 12.83
C GLU A 168 33.06 -5.24 13.00
N SER A 169 33.28 -5.90 14.14
CA SER A 169 32.46 -7.02 14.59
C SER A 169 31.13 -6.52 15.16
N GLY A 170 30.04 -7.24 14.90
CA GLY A 170 28.71 -6.87 15.39
C GLY A 170 27.60 -7.76 14.85
N PHE A 171 26.36 -7.46 15.23
CA PHE A 171 25.20 -7.94 14.49
C PHE A 171 24.95 -6.98 13.32
N TYR A 172 24.64 -7.53 12.15
CA TYR A 172 24.33 -6.78 10.95
C TYR A 172 23.04 -7.33 10.34
N HIS A 173 22.12 -6.45 9.97
CA HIS A 173 21.05 -6.81 9.06
C HIS A 173 21.64 -6.82 7.65
N VAL A 174 21.78 -7.99 7.05
CA VAL A 174 22.28 -8.17 5.68
C VAL A 174 21.10 -8.48 4.78
N CYS A 175 21.02 -7.83 3.61
CA CYS A 175 19.96 -8.10 2.63
C CYS A 175 20.46 -8.10 1.17
N SER A 176 19.79 -8.87 0.32
CA SER A 176 20.07 -8.97 -1.10
C SER A 176 18.76 -9.21 -1.87
N ARG A 177 18.55 -8.47 -2.96
CA ARG A 177 17.50 -8.73 -3.97
C ARG A 177 18.17 -9.01 -5.30
N VAL A 178 17.66 -10.02 -6.00
CA VAL A 178 17.94 -10.27 -7.41
C VAL A 178 16.65 -10.53 -8.17
N GLU A 179 16.59 -10.09 -9.41
CA GLU A 179 15.46 -10.26 -10.32
C GLU A 179 15.94 -10.99 -11.59
N LEU A 180 15.11 -11.88 -12.11
CA LEU A 180 15.45 -12.77 -13.22
C LEU A 180 14.44 -12.61 -14.35
N ILE A 181 14.94 -12.45 -15.58
CA ILE A 181 14.13 -12.35 -16.80
C ILE A 181 14.50 -13.53 -17.72
N PHE A 182 13.59 -14.48 -17.83
CA PHE A 182 13.72 -15.66 -18.68
C PHE A 182 13.03 -15.42 -20.02
N LYS A 183 13.81 -15.32 -21.10
CA LYS A 183 13.28 -15.19 -22.47
C LYS A 183 12.58 -16.46 -22.98
N SER A 184 13.04 -17.61 -22.49
CA SER A 184 12.51 -18.95 -22.74
C SER A 184 12.84 -19.77 -21.51
N CYS A 185 11.83 -20.35 -20.85
CA CYS A 185 12.03 -21.03 -19.57
C CYS A 185 11.56 -22.49 -19.61
N SER A 186 12.33 -23.37 -18.97
CA SER A 186 11.94 -24.77 -18.75
C SER A 186 11.19 -24.91 -17.44
N SER A 187 10.22 -25.82 -17.36
CA SER A 187 9.63 -26.25 -16.08
C SER A 187 10.64 -26.97 -15.17
N THR A 188 11.79 -27.38 -15.71
CA THR A 188 12.94 -27.90 -14.93
C THR A 188 13.96 -26.82 -14.54
N ALA A 189 13.67 -25.54 -14.78
CA ALA A 189 14.55 -24.46 -14.36
C ALA A 189 14.53 -24.31 -12.83
N SER A 190 15.69 -24.52 -12.21
CA SER A 190 15.96 -24.19 -10.81
C SER A 190 16.87 -22.98 -10.68
N PHE A 191 16.82 -22.30 -9.54
CA PHE A 191 17.64 -21.13 -9.24
C PHE A 191 18.10 -21.16 -7.79
N VAL A 192 19.36 -20.78 -7.59
CA VAL A 192 19.97 -20.59 -6.28
C VAL A 192 20.42 -19.14 -6.19
N HIS A 193 20.09 -18.48 -5.09
CA HIS A 193 20.65 -17.19 -4.69
C HIS A 193 21.20 -17.36 -3.28
N SER A 194 22.45 -16.98 -3.05
CA SER A 194 23.06 -17.09 -1.73
C SER A 194 23.93 -15.90 -1.37
N VAL A 195 23.92 -15.60 -0.07
CA VAL A 195 24.79 -14.63 0.58
C VAL A 195 25.75 -15.40 1.47
N PHE A 196 27.04 -15.15 1.34
CA PHE A 196 28.09 -15.88 2.07
C PHE A 196 29.22 -14.95 2.50
N VAL A 197 30.03 -15.41 3.45
CA VAL A 197 31.19 -14.68 3.97
C VAL A 197 32.49 -15.44 3.70
N ARG A 198 33.57 -14.71 3.39
CA ARG A 198 34.96 -15.20 3.50
C ARG A 198 35.66 -14.46 4.63
N ARG A 199 36.38 -15.20 5.46
CA ARG A 199 37.11 -14.70 6.63
C ARG A 199 38.58 -15.07 6.50
N VAL A 200 39.47 -14.19 6.97
CA VAL A 200 40.91 -14.47 7.01
C VAL A 200 41.17 -15.72 7.89
N GLY A 201 42.05 -16.60 7.43
CA GLY A 201 42.35 -17.87 8.10
C GLY A 201 41.29 -18.97 7.98
N HIS A 202 40.15 -18.72 7.29
CA HIS A 202 39.16 -19.75 6.99
C HIS A 202 39.26 -20.14 5.50
N PRO A 203 39.61 -21.39 5.15
CA PRO A 203 39.84 -21.78 3.75
C PRO A 203 38.55 -21.88 2.94
N SER A 204 37.44 -22.25 3.58
CA SER A 204 36.12 -22.37 2.96
C SER A 204 35.26 -21.13 3.21
N PRO A 205 34.50 -20.64 2.23
CA PRO A 205 33.42 -19.68 2.46
C PRO A 205 32.34 -20.27 3.38
N ILE A 206 31.65 -19.41 4.14
CA ILE A 206 30.55 -19.79 5.03
C ILE A 206 29.26 -19.18 4.48
N THR A 207 28.30 -20.00 4.07
CA THR A 207 26.97 -19.53 3.66
C THR A 207 26.24 -18.90 4.85
N LEU A 208 25.69 -17.70 4.65
CA LEU A 208 24.93 -16.97 5.64
C LEU A 208 23.42 -17.08 5.40
N MET A 209 23.02 -17.05 4.13
CA MET A 209 21.64 -17.19 3.67
C MET A 209 21.63 -17.83 2.29
N GLU A 210 20.63 -18.66 2.00
CA GLU A 210 20.42 -19.25 0.67
C GLU A 210 18.92 -19.42 0.40
N ALA A 211 18.51 -19.15 -0.85
CA ALA A 211 17.19 -19.46 -1.37
C ALA A 211 17.35 -20.40 -2.58
N HIS A 212 16.77 -21.59 -2.46
CA HIS A 212 16.56 -22.52 -3.57
C HIS A 212 15.14 -22.34 -4.11
N ARG A 213 14.97 -22.34 -5.44
CA ARG A 213 13.66 -22.45 -6.09
C ARG A 213 13.76 -23.40 -7.26
N ASP A 214 12.99 -24.47 -7.23
CA ASP A 214 12.75 -25.38 -8.37
C ASP A 214 11.42 -25.03 -9.04
N GLY A 215 11.23 -25.48 -10.28
CA GLY A 215 9.97 -25.27 -11.00
C GLY A 215 9.62 -23.80 -11.21
N LEU A 216 10.63 -22.95 -11.46
CA LEU A 216 10.48 -21.48 -11.54
C LEU A 216 9.41 -20.99 -12.52
N CYS A 217 9.06 -21.81 -13.49
CA CYS A 217 8.28 -21.45 -14.66
C CYS A 217 7.18 -22.51 -14.90
N PRO A 218 5.91 -22.10 -15.05
CA PRO A 218 4.84 -23.03 -15.42
C PRO A 218 5.08 -23.69 -16.79
N GLN A 219 4.39 -24.81 -17.04
CA GLN A 219 4.38 -25.42 -18.36
C GLN A 219 3.71 -24.47 -19.37
N GLN A 220 4.37 -24.31 -20.53
CA GLN A 220 4.07 -23.34 -21.59
C GLN A 220 4.15 -21.85 -21.18
N LEU A 221 5.21 -21.20 -21.69
CA LEU A 221 5.40 -19.75 -21.66
C LEU A 221 6.01 -19.33 -23.01
N ASP A 222 5.16 -18.97 -23.96
CA ASP A 222 5.56 -18.33 -25.23
C ASP A 222 5.96 -16.84 -25.05
N HIS A 223 6.03 -16.39 -23.80
CA HIS A 223 6.24 -15.01 -23.38
C HIS A 223 7.36 -14.93 -22.33
N PRO A 224 8.09 -13.81 -22.23
CA PRO A 224 9.11 -13.63 -21.19
C PRO A 224 8.53 -13.77 -19.78
N TRP A 225 9.23 -14.48 -18.90
CA TRP A 225 8.85 -14.70 -17.52
C TRP A 225 9.80 -13.98 -16.56
N THR A 226 9.26 -13.34 -15.54
CA THR A 226 10.03 -12.61 -14.52
C THR A 226 9.82 -13.23 -13.14
N SER A 227 10.89 -13.40 -12.37
CA SER A 227 10.84 -13.89 -10.99
C SER A 227 11.94 -13.26 -10.15
N ASP A 228 11.67 -12.95 -8.88
CA ASP A 228 12.63 -12.34 -7.97
C ASP A 228 12.99 -13.25 -6.79
N SER A 229 14.16 -13.01 -6.20
CA SER A 229 14.60 -13.65 -4.95
C SER A 229 15.12 -12.58 -4.00
N PHE A 230 14.58 -12.58 -2.78
CA PHE A 230 15.00 -11.70 -1.70
C PHE A 230 15.52 -12.55 -0.52
N LEU A 231 16.65 -12.13 0.04
CA LEU A 231 17.25 -12.68 1.25
C LEU A 231 17.49 -11.55 2.23
N ALA A 232 17.08 -11.72 3.49
CA ALA A 232 17.38 -10.79 4.57
C ALA A 232 17.47 -11.53 5.91
N SER A 233 18.47 -11.18 6.74
CA SER A 233 18.61 -11.74 8.10
C SER A 233 19.54 -10.89 8.98
N ALA A 234 19.32 -10.95 10.29
CA ALA A 234 20.20 -10.39 11.31
C ALA A 234 21.29 -11.42 11.69
N LEU A 235 22.54 -11.12 11.33
CA LEU A 235 23.65 -12.08 11.35
C LEU A 235 24.88 -11.48 12.07
N LYS A 236 25.64 -12.32 12.78
CA LYS A 236 26.87 -11.86 13.45
C LYS A 236 28.06 -11.91 12.48
N LEU A 237 28.59 -10.74 12.13
CA LEU A 237 29.82 -10.60 11.34
C LEU A 237 31.01 -10.24 12.25
N GLN A 238 32.21 -10.60 11.80
CA GLN A 238 33.48 -10.25 12.43
C GLN A 238 34.18 -9.14 11.64
N LYS A 239 35.00 -8.34 12.32
CA LYS A 239 35.87 -7.34 11.71
C LYS A 239 36.68 -7.94 10.54
N TYR A 240 36.65 -7.26 9.40
CA TYR A 240 37.24 -7.65 8.12
C TYR A 240 36.58 -8.85 7.40
N ASP A 241 35.43 -9.35 7.85
CA ASP A 241 34.62 -10.28 7.06
C ASP A 241 34.24 -9.64 5.70
N ARG A 242 34.46 -10.40 4.62
CA ARG A 242 34.06 -10.05 3.25
C ARG A 242 32.77 -10.77 2.93
N VAL A 243 31.66 -10.04 2.82
CA VAL A 243 30.33 -10.57 2.50
C VAL A 243 30.08 -10.45 0.99
N PHE A 244 29.54 -11.51 0.41
CA PHE A 244 29.35 -11.72 -1.02
C PHE A 244 27.92 -12.13 -1.32
N VAL A 245 27.51 -11.93 -2.58
CA VAL A 245 26.31 -12.53 -3.17
C VAL A 245 26.73 -13.35 -4.40
N ASN A 246 26.10 -14.51 -4.58
CA ASN A 246 26.20 -15.31 -5.79
C ASN A 246 24.83 -15.85 -6.21
N VAL A 247 24.69 -16.20 -7.49
CA VAL A 247 23.50 -16.83 -8.05
C VAL A 247 23.90 -17.94 -9.03
N SER A 248 23.07 -18.98 -9.19
CA SER A 248 23.39 -20.10 -10.08
C SER A 248 23.35 -19.74 -11.58
N GLN A 249 22.57 -18.71 -11.96
CA GLN A 249 22.31 -18.37 -13.36
C GLN A 249 22.38 -16.84 -13.62
N PRO A 250 23.55 -16.21 -13.48
CA PRO A 250 23.69 -14.74 -13.57
C PRO A 250 23.33 -14.17 -14.95
N ARG A 251 23.36 -14.99 -16.01
CA ARG A 251 22.92 -14.64 -17.38
C ARG A 251 21.45 -14.27 -17.52
N TYR A 252 20.63 -14.56 -16.52
CA TYR A 252 19.20 -14.21 -16.50
C TYR A 252 18.89 -13.02 -15.60
N LEU A 253 19.88 -12.42 -14.94
CA LEU A 253 19.64 -11.25 -14.09
C LEU A 253 19.07 -10.09 -14.93
N SER A 254 18.04 -9.45 -14.39
CA SER A 254 17.53 -8.18 -14.89
C SER A 254 18.65 -7.15 -14.93
N HIS A 255 18.78 -6.41 -16.03
CA HIS A 255 19.73 -5.29 -16.14
C HIS A 255 19.10 -3.95 -15.77
N GLU A 256 17.86 -3.95 -15.26
CA GLU A 256 17.17 -2.74 -14.82
C GLU A 256 17.79 -2.17 -13.53
N HIS A 257 17.90 -0.84 -13.48
CA HIS A 257 18.85 -0.15 -12.61
C HIS A 257 18.61 -0.30 -11.10
N TYR A 258 17.41 -0.73 -10.71
CA TYR A 258 16.97 -0.92 -9.32
C TYR A 258 16.47 -2.35 -9.03
N ALA A 259 16.49 -3.25 -10.02
CA ALA A 259 15.93 -4.59 -9.90
C ALA A 259 16.74 -5.51 -8.97
N ASN A 260 18.06 -5.29 -8.92
CA ASN A 260 18.99 -6.02 -8.06
C ASN A 260 19.72 -5.04 -7.12
N PHE A 261 19.89 -5.43 -5.86
CA PHE A 261 20.70 -4.70 -4.89
C PHE A 261 21.24 -5.63 -3.79
N PHE A 262 22.33 -5.22 -3.16
CA PHE A 262 22.93 -5.87 -2.00
C PHE A 262 23.26 -4.81 -0.94
N GLY A 263 23.07 -5.12 0.33
CA GLY A 263 23.35 -4.17 1.40
C GLY A 263 23.50 -4.82 2.77
N LEU A 264 24.06 -4.05 3.69
CA LEU A 264 24.14 -4.40 5.10
C LEU A 264 24.16 -3.13 5.97
N TYR A 265 23.67 -3.23 7.20
CA TYR A 265 23.91 -2.22 8.23
C TYR A 265 24.08 -2.89 9.59
N LYS A 266 24.98 -2.34 10.42
CA LYS A 266 25.20 -2.77 11.80
C LYS A 266 23.97 -2.45 12.62
N ILE A 267 23.42 -3.44 13.32
CA ILE A 267 22.27 -3.28 14.23
C ILE A 267 22.76 -2.63 15.52
#